data_AF-A0A6J1WI78-F1
#
_entry.id   AF-A0A6J1WI78-F1
#
_cell.length_a   1.000
_cell.length_b   1.000
_cell.length_c   1.000
_cell.angle_alpha   90.00
_cell.angle_beta   90.00
_cell.angle_gamma   90.00
#
_symmetry.space_group_name_H-M   'P 1'
#
loop_
_entity.id
_entity.type
_entity.pdbx_description
1 polymer ?
#
loop_
_entity_poly.entity_id
_entity_poly.type
_entity_poly.pdbx_seq_one_letter_code
_entity_poly.pdbx_strand_id
1 'polypeptide(L)' 'MEHGIVTDWNDMERVWNYIYSKDQLSTFSEEHPVLLTEAPLNPRRNREKAAEVFFETFNVPALFLSMQAVLSL' A
#
# COMPACT_ATOMS: atom_id res chain seq x y z
N MET A 1 -10.14 -3.95 7.33
CA MET A 1 -9.07 -3.46 8.22
C MET A 1 -9.61 -3.41 9.65
N GLU A 2 -8.78 -3.76 10.62
CA GLU A 2 -9.12 -3.66 12.04
C GLU A 2 -7.91 -3.08 12.77
N HIS A 3 -8.09 -2.02 13.56
CA HIS A 3 -7.02 -1.29 14.24
C HIS A 3 -5.82 -0.88 13.33
N GLY A 4 -6.09 -0.53 12.08
CA GLY A 4 -5.04 -0.16 11.10
C GLY A 4 -4.27 -1.34 10.50
N ILE A 5 -4.65 -2.58 10.84
CA ILE A 5 -4.11 -3.81 10.27
C ILE A 5 -5.03 -4.31 9.15
N VAL A 6 -4.43 -4.67 8.00
CA VAL A 6 -5.16 -5.26 6.87
C VAL A 6 -5.60 -6.67 7.23
N THR A 7 -6.90 -6.95 7.09
CA THR A 7 -7.52 -8.25 7.37
C THR A 7 -8.09 -8.93 6.13
N ASP A 8 -8.43 -8.16 5.09
CA ASP A 8 -8.85 -8.65 3.78
C ASP A 8 -8.01 -7.95 2.70
N TRP A 9 -7.26 -8.73 1.93
CA TRP A 9 -6.36 -8.23 0.90
C TRP A 9 -7.05 -8.00 -0.44
N ASN A 10 -8.14 -8.72 -0.74
CA ASN A 10 -8.90 -8.51 -1.96
C ASN A 10 -9.59 -7.14 -1.92
N ASP A 11 -10.16 -6.80 -0.77
CA ASP A 11 -10.75 -5.47 -0.58
C ASP A 11 -9.70 -4.37 -0.54
N MET A 12 -8.52 -4.63 0.05
CA MET A 12 -7.45 -3.63 0.04
C MET A 12 -6.91 -3.36 -1.36
N GLU A 13 -6.76 -4.40 -2.18
CA GLU A 13 -6.35 -4.26 -3.58
C GLU A 13 -7.38 -3.48 -4.40
N ARG A 14 -8.69 -3.65 -4.14
CA ARG A 14 -9.73 -2.81 -4.75
C ARG A 14 -9.58 -1.34 -4.38
N VAL A 15 -9.24 -1.04 -3.13
CA VAL A 15 -8.97 0.35 -2.70
C VAL A 15 -7.77 0.93 -3.47
N TRP A 16 -6.67 0.20 -3.61
CA TRP A 16 -5.52 0.68 -4.38
C TRP A 16 -5.81 0.85 -5.87
N ASN A 17 -6.57 -0.07 -6.47
CA ASN A 17 -7.06 0.09 -7.84
C ASN A 17 -7.90 1.35 -8.02
N TYR A 18 -8.76 1.66 -7.05
CA TYR A 18 -9.54 2.90 -7.06
C TYR A 18 -8.65 4.14 -6.97
N ILE A 19 -7.61 4.12 -6.15
CA ILE A 19 -6.66 5.25 -6.00
C ILE A 19 -5.92 5.53 -7.33
N TYR A 20 -5.52 4.51 -8.07
CA TYR A 20 -4.89 4.68 -9.40
C TYR A 20 -5.89 4.97 -10.53
N SER A 21 -7.19 4.87 -10.27
CA SER A 21 -8.21 5.12 -11.29
C SER A 21 -8.22 6.57 -11.78
N LYS A 22 -8.92 6.79 -12.90
CA LYS A 22 -9.11 8.11 -13.51
C LYS A 22 -9.83 9.12 -12.60
N ASP A 23 -10.64 8.65 -11.66
CA ASP A 23 -11.39 9.51 -10.75
C ASP A 23 -10.57 9.96 -9.53
N GLN A 24 -9.35 9.43 -9.37
CA GLN A 24 -8.44 9.72 -8.25
C GLN A 24 -7.11 10.28 -8.77
N LEU A 25 -6.02 9.50 -8.74
CA LEU A 25 -4.71 9.99 -9.16
C LEU A 25 -4.57 10.12 -10.67
N SER A 26 -5.38 9.40 -11.45
CA SER A 26 -5.33 9.38 -12.92
C SER A 26 -3.90 9.14 -13.46
N THR A 27 -3.19 8.19 -12.86
CA THR A 27 -1.83 7.82 -13.25
C THR A 27 -1.63 6.30 -13.24
N PHE A 28 -0.60 5.81 -13.93
CA PHE A 28 -0.21 4.41 -13.91
C PHE A 28 0.74 4.13 -12.75
N SER A 29 0.49 3.03 -12.04
CA SER A 29 1.29 2.63 -10.86
C SER A 29 2.75 2.34 -11.21
N GLU A 30 3.00 1.76 -12.38
CA GLU A 30 4.33 1.44 -12.90
C GLU A 30 5.21 2.66 -13.21
N GLU A 31 4.64 3.87 -13.28
CA GLU A 31 5.38 5.10 -13.55
C GLU A 31 5.89 5.78 -12.26
N HIS A 32 5.48 5.32 -11.07
CA HIS A 32 5.70 6.05 -9.82
C HIS A 32 6.09 5.17 -8.63
N PRO A 33 7.14 5.54 -7.87
CA PRO A 33 7.45 4.85 -6.61
C PRO A 33 6.37 5.12 -5.55
N VAL A 34 6.17 4.17 -4.64
CA VAL A 34 5.14 4.25 -3.60
C VAL A 34 5.73 4.34 -2.20
N LEU A 35 5.20 5.28 -1.41
CA LEU A 35 5.36 5.32 0.04
C LEU A 35 4.06 4.84 0.69
N LEU A 36 4.11 3.74 1.43
CA LEU A 36 3.01 3.28 2.26
C LEU A 36 3.25 3.59 3.73
N THR A 37 2.17 3.92 4.42
CA THR A 37 2.19 4.05 5.87
C THR A 37 1.64 2.78 6.52
N GLU A 38 2.17 2.41 7.67
CA GLU A 38 1.68 1.27 8.46
C GLU A 38 1.43 1.63 9.92
N ALA A 39 0.54 0.84 10.55
CA ALA A 39 0.28 0.91 11.97
C ALA A 39 1.49 0.40 12.79
N PRO A 40 1.65 0.87 14.04
CA PRO A 40 2.61 0.28 14.98
C PRO A 40 2.37 -1.22 15.12
N LEU A 41 3.45 -1.99 15.21
CA LEU A 41 3.41 -3.46 15.37
C LEU A 41 2.70 -4.21 14.22
N ASN A 42 2.64 -3.63 13.01
CA ASN A 42 2.14 -4.33 11.83
C ASN A 42 2.92 -5.65 11.60
N PRO A 43 2.24 -6.81 11.52
CA PRO A 43 2.91 -8.08 11.31
C PRO A 43 3.81 -8.06 10.08
N ARG A 44 4.99 -8.66 10.18
CA ARG A 44 5.94 -8.74 9.05
C ARG A 44 5.30 -9.36 7.80
N ARG A 45 4.45 -10.39 7.98
CA ARG A 45 3.70 -11.02 6.88
C ARG A 45 2.82 -10.03 6.10
N ASN A 46 2.27 -9.02 6.78
CA ASN A 46 1.46 -8.00 6.13
C ASN A 46 2.33 -7.05 5.31
N ARG A 47 3.54 -6.72 5.78
CA ARG A 47 4.51 -5.96 4.97
C ARG A 47 4.90 -6.73 3.72
N GLU A 48 5.18 -8.02 3.87
CA GLU A 48 5.52 -8.91 2.75
C GLU A 48 4.36 -9.00 1.76
N LYS A 49 3.12 -9.16 2.22
CA LYS A 49 1.95 -9.20 1.34
C LYS A 49 1.68 -7.86 0.65
N ALA A 50 1.87 -6.73 1.34
CA ALA A 50 1.80 -5.42 0.70
C ALA A 50 2.87 -5.28 -0.39
N ALA A 51 4.10 -5.69 -0.12
CA ALA A 51 5.17 -5.67 -1.12
C ALA A 51 4.86 -6.55 -2.33
N GLU A 52 4.37 -7.78 -2.10
CA GLU A 52 3.91 -8.69 -3.14
C GLU A 52 2.86 -8.03 -4.05
N VAL A 53 1.80 -7.45 -3.47
CA VAL A 53 0.75 -6.79 -4.24
C VAL A 53 1.30 -5.60 -5.04
N PHE A 54 2.09 -4.73 -4.42
CA PHE A 54 2.60 -3.53 -5.10
C PHE A 54 3.61 -3.84 -6.21
N PHE A 55 4.50 -4.81 -6.01
CA PHE A 55 5.48 -5.18 -7.04
C PHE A 55 4.89 -6.11 -8.11
N GLU A 56 4.15 -7.15 -7.73
CA GLU A 56 3.71 -8.18 -8.68
C GLU A 56 2.42 -7.81 -9.41
N THR A 57 1.52 -7.06 -8.76
CA THR A 57 0.23 -6.68 -9.37
C THR A 57 0.26 -5.26 -9.91
N PHE A 58 0.79 -4.30 -9.15
CA PHE A 58 0.84 -2.90 -9.56
C PHE A 58 2.14 -2.52 -10.29
N ASN A 59 3.13 -3.41 -10.38
CA ASN A 59 4.40 -3.19 -11.08
C ASN A 59 5.13 -1.89 -10.66
N VAL A 60 5.02 -1.48 -9.40
CA VAL A 60 5.62 -0.21 -8.96
C VAL A 60 7.15 -0.26 -9.05
N PRO A 61 7.82 0.81 -9.49
CA PRO A 61 9.27 0.83 -9.67
C PRO A 61 10.04 0.80 -8.34
N ALA A 62 9.42 1.24 -7.23
CA ALA A 62 9.98 1.12 -5.88
C ALA A 62 8.87 1.21 -4.82
N LEU A 63 9.13 0.66 -3.64
CA LEU A 63 8.24 0.69 -2.49
C LEU A 63 9.03 0.99 -1.21
N PHE A 64 8.53 1.92 -0.39
CA PHE A 64 8.99 2.14 0.98
C PHE A 64 7.82 2.09 1.96
N LEU A 65 8.02 1.48 3.13
CA LEU A 65 7.02 1.41 4.19
C LEU A 65 7.53 2.15 5.42
N SER A 66 6.71 3.03 5.98
CA SER A 66 7.05 3.79 7.20
C SER A 66 5.91 3.78 8.21
N MET A 67 6.24 3.80 9.50
CA MET A 67 5.22 3.92 10.55
C MET A 67 4.62 5.32 10.56
N GLN A 68 3.30 5.40 10.67
CA GLN A 68 2.55 6.66 10.67
C GLN A 68 3.04 7.66 11.73
N ALA A 69 3.31 7.17 12.95
CA ALA A 69 3.81 8.00 14.04
C ALA A 69 5.20 8.60 13.76
N VAL A 70 6.04 7.91 12.99
CA VAL A 70 7.38 8.41 12.62
C VAL A 70 7.28 9.55 11.61
N LEU A 71 6.33 9.49 10.68
CA LEU A 71 6.11 10.53 9.67
C LEU A 71 5.42 11.79 10.22
N SER A 72 4.84 11.71 11.43
CA SER A 72 4.08 12.80 12.05
C SER A 72 4.90 13.60 13.08
N LEU A 73 6.14 13.19 13.35
CA LEU A 73 7.10 13.86 14.23
C LEU A 73 7.75 15.05 13.51
#